data_AF-A0A954V9Z3-F1
#
_entry.id   AF-A0A954V9Z3-F1
#
_cell.length_a   1.000
_cell.length_b   1.000
_cell.length_c   1.000
_cell.angle_alpha   90.00
_cell.angle_beta   90.00
_cell.angle_gamma   90.00
#
_symmetry.space_group_name_H-M   'P 1'
#
loop_
_entity.id
_entity.type
_entity.pdbx_description
1 polymer ?
#
loop_
_entity_poly.entity_id
_entity_poly.type
_entity_poly.pdbx_seq_one_letter_code
_entity_poly.pdbx_strand_id
1 'polypeptide(L)'
;MHTATSLRVNKNPKSIPAAVRRCLFRCTVGLGVLLGVNTLDGAETDWPPSAAASGVAAATVEPAVSAEPTQVTTLKPVIPQPMVPRLKSNQSSKRGEGSAATMSGTTYICHIFAGDTTSSWTAAEREAAMNKVREAYQFLGDQARRHGFRVTFMDETKELGTYEPGLPVYTFVNPRWTGEVIRQATGDDAVAHSQSLREELRADNVLYCIHVDKPGLSYNLAYYAGVPNQFRAERMICFSHYPDGRPTATATYAHEILHLFGAGDLYFPYDADESRKQVAAQRFPDDVMYRVDYDLRKLNVGRFTAYRVGWQAKLEDGDHLFED
;
A
#
# COMPACT_ATOMS: atom_id res chain seq x y z
N MET A 1 -51.26 -47.72 -13.68
CA MET A 1 -51.18 -48.61 -12.51
C MET A 1 -49.76 -48.47 -11.94
N HIS A 2 -49.52 -47.54 -10.99
CA HIS A 2 -49.45 -47.77 -9.52
C HIS A 2 -48.59 -49.01 -9.19
N THR A 3 -47.46 -48.92 -8.47
CA THR A 3 -47.24 -48.38 -7.10
C THR A 3 -45.74 -48.06 -6.90
N ALA A 4 -45.32 -46.89 -6.38
CA ALA A 4 -45.26 -46.49 -4.97
C ALA A 4 -44.43 -47.41 -4.04
N THR A 5 -43.27 -46.94 -3.58
CA THR A 5 -42.73 -47.28 -2.25
C THR A 5 -42.05 -46.05 -1.66
N SER A 6 -42.34 -45.83 -0.38
CA SER A 6 -42.27 -44.58 0.36
C SER A 6 -41.01 -44.47 1.24
N LEU A 7 -40.58 -43.22 1.40
CA LEU A 7 -39.87 -42.57 2.51
C LEU A 7 -39.53 -43.37 3.78
N ARG A 8 -38.31 -43.17 4.26
CA ARG A 8 -38.07 -42.75 5.65
C ARG A 8 -37.04 -41.61 5.74
N VAL A 9 -37.55 -40.47 6.21
CA VAL A 9 -36.80 -39.33 6.73
C VAL A 9 -36.24 -39.71 8.10
N ASN A 10 -34.96 -39.38 8.36
CA ASN A 10 -34.48 -39.28 9.73
C ASN A 10 -34.06 -37.83 10.03
N LYS A 11 -34.78 -37.21 10.98
CA LYS A 11 -34.54 -35.89 11.53
C LYS A 11 -33.64 -36.06 12.76
N ASN A 12 -32.48 -35.41 12.79
CA ASN A 12 -32.17 -34.49 13.89
C ASN A 12 -30.92 -33.64 13.61
N PRO A 13 -31.00 -32.30 13.79
CA PRO A 13 -29.88 -31.38 13.66
C PRO A 13 -29.18 -31.18 15.01
N LYS A 14 -27.83 -31.11 15.02
CA LYS A 14 -27.06 -30.62 16.17
C LYS A 14 -26.43 -29.26 15.85
N SER A 15 -27.04 -28.25 16.47
CA SER A 15 -26.43 -27.07 17.12
C SER A 15 -25.35 -26.28 16.36
N ILE A 16 -25.79 -25.12 15.86
CA ILE A 16 -24.98 -23.96 15.49
C ILE A 16 -24.69 -23.13 16.76
N PRO A 17 -23.44 -22.77 17.09
CA PRO A 17 -23.17 -21.75 18.11
C PRO A 17 -23.30 -20.35 17.51
N ALA A 18 -24.14 -19.53 18.17
CA ALA A 18 -24.31 -18.12 17.88
C ALA A 18 -23.18 -17.28 18.49
N ALA A 19 -22.48 -16.49 17.67
CA ALA A 19 -21.62 -15.40 18.14
C ALA A 19 -21.47 -14.29 17.09
N VAL A 20 -22.59 -13.68 16.68
CA VAL A 20 -22.58 -12.32 16.11
C VAL A 20 -23.12 -11.40 17.20
N ARG A 21 -22.23 -10.79 17.98
CA ARG A 21 -22.59 -9.68 18.87
C ARG A 21 -21.99 -8.38 18.36
N ARG A 22 -22.90 -7.51 17.93
CA ARG A 22 -22.77 -6.08 17.71
C ARG A 22 -21.82 -5.43 18.73
N CYS A 23 -20.81 -4.71 18.26
CA CYS A 23 -20.14 -3.69 19.05
C CYS A 23 -20.54 -2.31 18.51
N LEU A 24 -21.56 -1.73 19.13
CA LEU A 24 -21.86 -0.30 19.08
C LEU A 24 -21.13 0.32 20.27
N PHE A 25 -20.06 1.07 20.05
CA PHE A 25 -19.47 1.89 21.11
C PHE A 25 -20.05 3.31 21.04
N ARG A 26 -20.86 3.64 22.05
CA ARG A 26 -21.26 5.00 22.42
C ARG A 26 -20.10 5.64 23.18
N CYS A 27 -19.62 6.78 22.70
CA CYS A 27 -18.81 7.71 23.49
C CYS A 27 -19.62 8.24 24.67
N THR A 28 -19.09 8.12 25.88
CA THR A 28 -19.56 8.90 27.04
C THR A 28 -18.34 9.54 27.67
N VAL A 29 -18.36 10.87 27.74
CA VAL A 29 -17.33 11.73 28.32
C VAL A 29 -17.45 11.66 29.84
N GLY A 30 -16.34 11.41 30.53
CA GLY A 30 -16.26 11.36 32.00
C GLY A 30 -15.00 12.08 32.48
N LEU A 31 -15.23 13.26 33.03
CA LEU A 31 -14.29 14.20 33.65
C LEU A 31 -13.72 13.61 34.96
N GLY A 32 -12.42 13.77 35.23
CA GLY A 32 -11.82 13.37 36.51
C GLY A 32 -10.35 13.78 36.65
N VAL A 33 -10.15 14.95 37.26
CA VAL A 33 -8.87 15.58 37.62
C VAL A 33 -8.44 15.13 39.02
N LEU A 34 -7.17 14.78 39.26
CA LEU A 34 -6.25 15.45 40.23
C LEU A 34 -4.93 14.65 40.51
N LEU A 35 -3.82 15.35 40.22
CA LEU A 35 -2.53 15.52 40.92
C LEU A 35 -1.80 14.33 41.61
N GLY A 36 -0.51 14.24 41.28
CA GLY A 36 0.52 13.59 42.09
C GLY A 36 1.91 13.70 41.44
N VAL A 37 2.63 14.78 41.75
CA VAL A 37 3.98 15.10 41.29
C VAL A 37 5.00 14.28 42.09
N ASN A 38 6.00 13.70 41.41
CA ASN A 38 7.37 13.64 41.92
C ASN A 38 8.36 13.33 40.77
N THR A 39 9.22 14.32 40.56
CA THR A 39 10.46 14.36 39.76
C THR A 39 11.52 13.41 40.30
N LEU A 40 12.32 12.81 39.42
CA LEU A 40 13.78 12.73 39.54
C LEU A 40 14.42 12.53 38.14
N ASP A 41 15.57 13.17 37.99
CA ASP A 41 16.29 13.55 36.78
C ASP A 41 17.06 12.44 36.04
N GLY A 42 17.41 12.73 34.78
CA GLY A 42 18.75 12.45 34.28
C GLY A 42 18.83 11.72 32.93
N ALA A 43 18.86 12.48 31.83
CA ALA A 43 19.88 12.41 30.75
C ALA A 43 19.36 13.09 29.47
N GLU A 44 19.67 14.39 29.35
CA GLU A 44 19.58 15.16 28.11
C GLU A 44 20.75 14.82 27.18
N THR A 45 20.47 14.64 25.90
CA THR A 45 21.44 14.95 24.83
C THR A 45 20.71 15.60 23.66
N ASP A 46 20.81 16.92 23.59
CA ASP A 46 20.48 17.78 22.46
C ASP A 46 21.48 17.60 21.31
N TRP A 47 20.99 17.50 20.06
CA TRP A 47 21.65 18.13 18.91
C TRP A 47 20.66 18.43 17.77
N PRO A 48 20.78 19.56 17.03
CA PRO A 48 19.66 20.23 16.38
C PRO A 48 19.75 20.16 14.82
N PRO A 49 19.17 21.07 14.01
CA PRO A 49 18.17 20.73 13.00
C PRO A 49 18.65 20.90 11.53
N SER A 50 17.80 20.40 10.62
CA SER A 50 17.59 20.78 9.21
C SER A 50 18.51 21.85 8.60
N ALA A 51 19.24 21.49 7.53
CA ALA A 51 19.89 22.43 6.63
C ALA A 51 19.37 22.28 5.19
N ALA A 52 18.52 23.21 4.79
CA ALA A 52 18.36 23.67 3.42
C ALA A 52 19.03 25.05 3.31
N ALA A 53 19.97 25.20 2.37
CA ALA A 53 20.44 26.47 1.76
C ALA A 53 21.50 26.06 0.73
N SER A 54 21.41 26.32 -0.59
CA SER A 54 21.25 27.61 -1.27
C SER A 54 22.13 28.70 -0.65
N GLY A 55 23.43 28.66 -0.97
CA GLY A 55 24.35 29.76 -0.74
C GLY A 55 24.44 30.66 -1.97
N VAL A 56 23.78 31.82 -1.90
CA VAL A 56 24.13 33.00 -2.71
C VAL A 56 25.08 33.82 -1.85
N ALA A 57 26.32 34.00 -2.30
CA ALA A 57 27.26 34.94 -1.70
C ALA A 57 27.53 36.06 -2.69
N ALA A 58 27.12 37.28 -2.32
CA ALA A 58 27.50 38.52 -2.98
C ALA A 58 28.96 38.84 -2.64
N ALA A 59 29.79 39.06 -3.66
CA ALA A 59 31.09 39.68 -3.54
C ALA A 59 31.14 40.94 -4.41
N THR A 60 31.55 42.02 -3.77
CA THR A 60 31.71 43.40 -4.25
C THR A 60 32.66 43.53 -5.44
N VAL A 61 32.31 44.50 -6.29
CA VAL A 61 33.00 44.94 -7.52
C VAL A 61 34.16 45.87 -7.20
N GLU A 62 35.32 45.65 -7.81
CA GLU A 62 36.18 46.72 -8.35
C GLU A 62 36.88 46.26 -9.65
N PRO A 63 37.19 47.17 -10.60
CA PRO A 63 37.46 46.81 -11.99
C PRO A 63 38.96 46.89 -12.35
N ALA A 64 39.43 45.98 -13.21
CA ALA A 64 40.63 46.24 -14.03
C ALA A 64 40.63 45.41 -15.32
N VAL A 65 40.87 46.14 -16.39
CA VAL A 65 40.95 45.80 -17.82
C VAL A 65 42.06 44.78 -18.13
N SER A 66 41.77 43.77 -18.94
CA SER A 66 42.59 43.38 -20.11
C SER A 66 41.87 42.29 -20.92
N ALA A 67 41.62 42.59 -22.20
CA ALA A 67 41.05 41.66 -23.16
C ALA A 67 42.18 40.86 -23.83
N GLU A 68 42.09 39.52 -23.75
CA GLU A 68 42.83 38.61 -24.63
C GLU A 68 41.85 37.66 -25.35
N PRO A 69 42.17 37.24 -26.59
CA PRO A 69 41.17 36.82 -27.56
C PRO A 69 40.64 35.41 -27.32
N THR A 70 39.33 35.28 -27.47
CA THR A 70 38.52 34.06 -27.42
C THR A 70 39.12 32.93 -28.25
N GLN A 71 39.60 31.87 -27.60
CA GLN A 71 39.81 30.58 -28.27
C GLN A 71 38.45 29.92 -28.50
N VAL A 72 38.09 29.79 -29.78
CA VAL A 72 36.95 29.01 -30.24
C VAL A 72 37.18 27.54 -29.85
N THR A 73 36.57 27.13 -28.75
CA THR A 73 36.55 25.71 -28.36
C THR A 73 35.52 25.03 -29.24
N THR A 74 35.98 24.20 -30.16
CA THR A 74 35.14 23.33 -30.98
C THR A 74 34.33 22.40 -30.07
N LEU A 75 33.02 22.59 -30.04
CA LEU A 75 32.10 21.69 -29.36
C LEU A 75 32.24 20.29 -29.98
N LYS A 76 32.64 19.30 -29.19
CA LYS A 76 32.57 17.90 -29.59
C LYS A 76 31.11 17.55 -29.91
N PRO A 77 30.84 16.75 -30.96
CA PRO A 77 29.48 16.36 -31.28
C PRO A 77 28.89 15.58 -30.09
N VAL A 78 27.73 16.01 -29.61
CA VAL A 78 26.93 15.22 -28.66
C VAL A 78 26.47 13.99 -29.43
N ILE A 79 27.11 12.86 -29.16
CA ILE A 79 26.65 11.56 -29.65
C ILE A 79 25.29 11.30 -28.97
N PRO A 80 24.19 11.06 -29.72
CA PRO A 80 22.92 10.70 -29.11
C PRO A 80 23.14 9.47 -28.24
N GLN A 81 22.92 9.60 -26.93
CA GLN A 81 22.93 8.46 -26.03
C GLN A 81 21.85 7.49 -26.53
N PRO A 82 22.15 6.18 -26.63
CA PRO A 82 21.14 5.21 -27.04
C PRO A 82 19.96 5.32 -26.07
N MET A 83 18.77 5.53 -26.63
CA MET A 83 17.52 5.61 -25.89
C MET A 83 17.36 4.30 -25.13
N VAL A 84 17.61 4.32 -23.81
CA VAL A 84 17.37 3.15 -22.94
C VAL A 84 15.89 2.80 -23.15
N PRO A 85 15.56 1.57 -23.58
CA PRO A 85 14.16 1.20 -23.76
C PRO A 85 13.43 1.45 -22.44
N ARG A 86 12.40 2.31 -22.45
CA ARG A 86 11.51 2.44 -21.30
C ARG A 86 11.05 1.02 -20.95
N LEU A 87 11.40 0.51 -19.77
CA LEU A 87 10.81 -0.73 -19.30
C LEU A 87 9.32 -0.47 -19.25
N LYS A 88 8.58 -1.06 -20.20
CA LYS A 88 7.12 -0.98 -20.17
C LYS A 88 6.68 -1.59 -18.87
N SER A 89 6.16 -0.75 -17.98
CA SER A 89 5.50 -1.27 -16.81
C SER A 89 4.17 -1.90 -17.24
N ASN A 90 3.63 -2.79 -16.42
CA ASN A 90 2.29 -3.33 -16.65
C ASN A 90 1.21 -2.46 -16.00
N GLN A 91 1.53 -1.22 -15.58
CA GLN A 91 0.62 -0.37 -14.82
C GLN A 91 -0.65 -0.13 -15.64
N SER A 92 -0.56 0.25 -16.92
CA SER A 92 -1.74 0.38 -17.81
C SER A 92 -2.76 -0.76 -17.67
N SER A 93 -2.30 -2.01 -17.70
CA SER A 93 -3.13 -3.23 -17.70
C SER A 93 -3.85 -3.55 -16.38
N LYS A 94 -3.57 -2.82 -15.29
CA LYS A 94 -4.14 -3.12 -13.96
C LYS A 94 -5.50 -2.47 -13.68
N ARG A 95 -5.90 -1.44 -14.44
CA ARG A 95 -7.12 -0.68 -14.15
C ARG A 95 -8.36 -1.45 -14.60
N GLY A 96 -9.35 -1.56 -13.71
CA GLY A 96 -10.65 -2.16 -14.06
C GLY A 96 -10.61 -3.67 -14.23
N GLU A 97 -9.53 -4.31 -13.79
CA GLU A 97 -9.25 -5.73 -14.02
C GLU A 97 -8.97 -6.45 -12.70
N GLY A 98 -8.88 -7.78 -12.78
CA GLY A 98 -8.49 -8.60 -11.63
C GLY A 98 -9.60 -8.74 -10.60
N SER A 99 -9.19 -9.11 -9.39
CA SER A 99 -10.15 -9.43 -8.33
C SER A 99 -10.59 -8.16 -7.57
N ALA A 100 -9.90 -7.04 -7.77
CA ALA A 100 -10.22 -5.74 -7.19
C ALA A 100 -10.23 -4.65 -8.28
N ALA A 101 -11.21 -4.73 -9.18
CA ALA A 101 -11.26 -3.89 -10.38
C ALA A 101 -11.52 -2.40 -10.11
N THR A 102 -12.28 -2.08 -9.06
CA THR A 102 -12.62 -0.69 -8.69
C THR A 102 -12.74 -0.59 -7.19
N MET A 103 -12.19 0.48 -6.62
CA MET A 103 -12.15 0.68 -5.18
C MET A 103 -13.48 1.23 -4.64
N SER A 104 -14.57 0.49 -4.82
CA SER A 104 -15.90 0.87 -4.36
C SER A 104 -16.61 -0.30 -3.70
N GLY A 105 -17.71 -0.01 -3.00
CA GLY A 105 -18.49 -1.04 -2.32
C GLY A 105 -17.79 -1.59 -1.08
N THR A 106 -17.91 -2.88 -0.85
CA THR A 106 -17.37 -3.59 0.31
C THR A 106 -16.04 -4.24 -0.07
N THR A 107 -14.97 -3.84 0.61
CA THR A 107 -13.63 -4.43 0.46
C THR A 107 -13.30 -5.21 1.71
N TYR A 108 -13.09 -6.52 1.55
CA TYR A 108 -12.65 -7.41 2.60
C TYR A 108 -11.13 -7.60 2.54
N ILE A 109 -10.45 -7.47 3.68
CA ILE A 109 -8.99 -7.64 3.77
C ILE A 109 -8.66 -8.70 4.82
N CYS A 110 -8.03 -9.78 4.37
CA CYS A 110 -7.50 -10.82 5.24
C CYS A 110 -6.06 -10.46 5.64
N HIS A 111 -5.84 -10.12 6.90
CA HIS A 111 -4.52 -9.85 7.46
C HIS A 111 -3.88 -11.14 7.97
N ILE A 112 -2.63 -11.36 7.59
CA ILE A 112 -1.83 -12.50 8.04
C ILE A 112 -0.54 -11.95 8.62
N PHE A 113 -0.34 -12.11 9.92
CA PHE A 113 0.92 -11.77 10.58
C PHE A 113 1.88 -12.96 10.43
N ALA A 114 2.79 -12.85 9.47
CA ALA A 114 3.78 -13.86 9.19
C ALA A 114 5.03 -13.64 10.05
N GLY A 115 5.43 -14.68 10.77
CA GLY A 115 6.73 -14.82 11.40
C GLY A 115 7.46 -16.05 10.85
N ASP A 116 8.76 -16.12 11.08
CA ASP A 116 9.57 -17.30 10.80
C ASP A 116 10.50 -17.60 11.97
N THR A 117 11.49 -18.48 11.76
CA THR A 117 12.44 -18.87 12.81
C THR A 117 13.32 -17.73 13.32
N THR A 118 13.31 -16.57 12.65
CA THR A 118 14.14 -15.40 12.95
C THR A 118 13.34 -14.14 13.30
N SER A 119 12.02 -14.13 13.06
CA SER A 119 11.17 -13.00 13.44
C SER A 119 9.77 -13.42 13.85
N SER A 120 9.19 -12.66 14.77
CA SER A 120 7.87 -12.98 15.34
C SER A 120 7.20 -11.71 15.86
N TRP A 121 5.89 -11.63 15.67
CA TRP A 121 5.10 -10.50 16.12
C TRP A 121 4.61 -10.66 17.57
N THR A 122 4.90 -9.68 18.43
CA THR A 122 4.22 -9.52 19.72
C THR A 122 2.81 -8.97 19.54
N ALA A 123 1.95 -9.12 20.54
CA ALA A 123 0.59 -8.57 20.51
C ALA A 123 0.58 -7.03 20.36
N ALA A 124 1.54 -6.33 20.98
CA ALA A 124 1.65 -4.88 20.90
C ALA A 124 2.06 -4.41 19.49
N GLU A 125 3.00 -5.11 18.85
CA GLU A 125 3.42 -4.78 17.48
C GLU A 125 2.30 -5.04 16.46
N ARG A 126 1.53 -6.14 16.63
CA ARG A 126 0.36 -6.41 15.80
C ARG A 126 -0.68 -5.30 15.92
N GLU A 127 -0.98 -4.88 17.14
CA GLU A 127 -1.94 -3.80 17.37
C GLU A 127 -1.44 -2.46 16.81
N ALA A 128 -0.15 -2.17 16.93
CA ALA A 128 0.46 -0.99 16.31
C ALA A 128 0.35 -1.01 14.78
N ALA A 129 0.62 -2.16 14.15
CA ALA A 129 0.43 -2.34 12.70
C ALA A 129 -1.04 -2.18 12.29
N MET A 130 -1.97 -2.80 13.04
CA MET A 130 -3.40 -2.68 12.76
C MET A 130 -3.94 -1.27 12.99
N ASN A 131 -3.40 -0.49 13.92
CA ASN A 131 -3.75 0.92 14.06
C ASN A 131 -3.40 1.72 12.81
N LYS A 132 -2.21 1.50 12.23
CA LYS A 132 -1.82 2.12 10.95
C LYS A 132 -2.74 1.70 9.81
N VAL A 133 -3.13 0.43 9.75
CA VAL A 133 -4.10 -0.07 8.76
C VAL A 133 -5.46 0.63 8.92
N ARG A 134 -5.98 0.76 10.14
CA ARG A 134 -7.27 1.44 10.39
C ARG A 134 -7.23 2.92 10.01
N GLU A 135 -6.12 3.61 10.26
CA GLU A 135 -5.90 4.99 9.78
C GLU A 135 -5.86 5.05 8.25
N ALA A 136 -5.19 4.10 7.58
CA ALA A 136 -5.21 4.00 6.13
C ALA A 136 -6.63 3.77 5.57
N TYR A 137 -7.44 2.93 6.21
CA TYR A 137 -8.85 2.73 5.84
C TYR A 137 -9.68 4.00 5.96
N GLN A 138 -9.49 4.76 7.05
CA GLN A 138 -10.17 6.04 7.25
C GLN A 138 -9.77 7.03 6.16
N PHE A 139 -8.48 7.17 5.90
CA PHE A 139 -7.97 8.04 4.83
C PHE A 139 -8.55 7.65 3.47
N LEU A 140 -8.48 6.38 3.08
CA LEU A 140 -9.01 5.91 1.80
C LEU A 140 -10.52 6.11 1.69
N GLY A 141 -11.26 5.88 2.78
CA GLY A 141 -12.69 6.17 2.85
C GLY A 141 -13.02 7.66 2.71
N ASP A 142 -12.21 8.54 3.30
CA ASP A 142 -12.33 9.99 3.15
C ASP A 142 -12.03 10.43 1.72
N GLN A 143 -10.95 9.93 1.11
CA GLN A 143 -10.59 10.25 -0.26
C GLN A 143 -11.66 9.76 -1.25
N ALA A 144 -12.15 8.53 -1.11
CA ALA A 144 -13.24 8.00 -1.93
C ALA A 144 -14.47 8.92 -1.90
N ARG A 145 -14.86 9.37 -0.71
CA ARG A 145 -16.01 10.28 -0.51
C ARG A 145 -15.81 11.63 -1.19
N ARG A 146 -14.59 12.18 -1.17
CA ARG A 146 -14.26 13.43 -1.88
C ARG A 146 -14.45 13.29 -3.39
N HIS A 147 -14.22 12.09 -3.93
CA HIS A 147 -14.45 11.77 -5.35
C HIS A 147 -15.87 11.27 -5.65
N GLY A 148 -16.79 11.27 -4.68
CA GLY A 148 -18.18 10.85 -4.86
C GLY A 148 -18.42 9.34 -4.79
N PHE A 149 -17.44 8.57 -4.30
CA PHE A 149 -17.52 7.13 -4.11
C PHE A 149 -17.64 6.75 -2.64
N ARG A 150 -18.05 5.51 -2.38
CA ARG A 150 -18.08 4.93 -1.04
C ARG A 150 -17.35 3.60 -1.07
N VAL A 151 -16.40 3.47 -0.16
CA VAL A 151 -15.74 2.20 0.17
C VAL A 151 -16.03 1.88 1.64
N THR A 152 -16.31 0.62 1.92
CA THR A 152 -16.47 0.07 3.28
C THR A 152 -15.44 -1.03 3.44
N PHE A 153 -14.58 -0.91 4.45
CA PHE A 153 -13.61 -1.94 4.78
C PHE A 153 -14.18 -2.90 5.82
N MET A 154 -14.01 -4.18 5.56
CA MET A 154 -14.17 -5.27 6.50
C MET A 154 -12.84 -5.99 6.57
N ASP A 155 -12.45 -6.46 7.75
CA ASP A 155 -11.19 -7.18 7.90
C ASP A 155 -11.31 -8.33 8.89
N GLU A 156 -10.40 -9.28 8.73
CA GLU A 156 -10.09 -10.27 9.75
C GLU A 156 -8.59 -10.42 9.87
N THR A 157 -8.13 -10.98 10.99
CA THR A 157 -6.75 -11.41 11.16
C THR A 157 -6.71 -12.94 11.28
N LYS A 158 -5.87 -13.58 10.48
CA LYS A 158 -5.56 -15.02 10.56
C LYS A 158 -4.18 -15.22 11.18
N GLU A 159 -4.07 -16.28 11.98
CA GLU A 159 -2.81 -16.75 12.53
C GLU A 159 -2.15 -17.73 11.55
N LEU A 160 -0.86 -17.55 11.29
CA LEU A 160 -0.06 -18.45 10.45
C LEU A 160 0.72 -19.49 11.27
N GLY A 161 1.10 -19.13 12.50
CA GLY A 161 2.22 -19.77 13.19
C GLY A 161 3.57 -19.41 12.54
N THR A 162 4.55 -20.30 12.68
CA THR A 162 5.89 -20.13 12.10
C THR A 162 5.92 -20.55 10.62
N TYR A 163 6.49 -19.72 9.76
CA TYR A 163 6.76 -20.06 8.36
C TYR A 163 8.20 -20.58 8.19
N GLU A 164 8.37 -21.90 8.26
CA GLU A 164 9.68 -22.57 8.26
C GLU A 164 10.62 -22.26 7.08
N PRO A 165 10.14 -22.07 5.82
CA PRO A 165 11.05 -21.77 4.70
C PRO A 165 11.80 -20.44 4.81
N GLY A 166 11.40 -19.55 5.72
CA GLY A 166 11.94 -18.20 5.88
C GLY A 166 11.24 -17.17 4.99
N LEU A 167 10.98 -16.00 5.56
CA LEU A 167 10.32 -14.87 4.90
C LEU A 167 11.34 -14.03 4.12
N PRO A 168 11.18 -13.91 2.79
CA PRO A 168 12.05 -13.06 1.98
C PRO A 168 11.86 -11.57 2.27
N VAL A 169 12.93 -10.79 2.18
CA VAL A 169 12.93 -9.32 2.42
C VAL A 169 13.11 -8.47 1.15
N TYR A 170 13.30 -9.12 -0.01
CA TYR A 170 13.53 -8.47 -1.30
C TYR A 170 12.33 -8.65 -2.23
N THR A 171 12.01 -7.62 -3.03
CA THR A 171 10.85 -7.60 -3.94
C THR A 171 11.01 -8.53 -5.14
N PHE A 172 12.23 -8.77 -5.62
CA PHE A 172 12.51 -9.58 -6.83
C PHE A 172 12.74 -11.07 -6.50
N VAL A 173 11.89 -11.63 -5.65
CA VAL A 173 11.88 -13.06 -5.32
C VAL A 173 10.69 -13.76 -5.96
N ASN A 174 10.76 -15.08 -6.10
CA ASN A 174 9.62 -15.85 -6.58
C ASN A 174 8.43 -15.66 -5.62
N PRO A 175 7.29 -15.10 -6.07
CA PRO A 175 6.19 -14.73 -5.19
C PRO A 175 5.38 -15.93 -4.67
N ARG A 176 5.74 -17.17 -5.03
CA ARG A 176 5.05 -18.40 -4.60
C ARG A 176 4.89 -18.50 -3.08
N TRP A 177 5.87 -18.03 -2.30
CA TRP A 177 5.82 -18.05 -0.84
C TRP A 177 4.57 -17.34 -0.29
N THR A 178 4.09 -16.29 -0.97
CA THR A 178 2.88 -15.56 -0.54
C THR A 178 1.63 -16.43 -0.59
N GLY A 179 1.51 -17.29 -1.60
CA GLY A 179 0.42 -18.24 -1.72
C GLY A 179 0.52 -19.39 -0.70
N GLU A 180 1.75 -19.78 -0.35
CA GLU A 180 2.01 -20.79 0.69
C GLU A 180 1.65 -20.26 2.08
N VAL A 181 1.99 -19.01 2.38
CA VAL A 181 1.57 -18.30 3.60
C VAL A 181 0.04 -18.20 3.69
N ILE A 182 -0.62 -17.76 2.62
CA ILE A 182 -2.09 -17.67 2.61
C ILE A 182 -2.72 -19.06 2.82
N ARG A 183 -2.22 -20.08 2.14
CA ARG A 183 -2.72 -21.45 2.27
C ARG A 183 -2.51 -22.03 3.66
N GLN A 184 -1.38 -21.75 4.29
CA GLN A 184 -1.14 -22.20 5.67
C GLN A 184 -2.05 -21.48 6.67
N ALA A 185 -2.31 -20.18 6.48
CA ALA A 185 -3.16 -19.40 7.39
C ALA A 185 -4.67 -19.67 7.21
N THR A 186 -5.10 -20.03 6.00
CA THR A 186 -6.53 -20.14 5.65
C THR A 186 -6.99 -21.58 5.42
N GLY A 187 -6.06 -22.50 5.11
CA GLY A 187 -6.35 -23.88 4.70
C GLY A 187 -6.53 -24.05 3.19
N ASP A 188 -6.75 -22.96 2.44
CA ASP A 188 -7.10 -22.99 1.01
C ASP A 188 -6.15 -22.14 0.16
N ASP A 189 -6.09 -22.40 -1.15
CA ASP A 189 -5.36 -21.50 -2.04
C ASP A 189 -6.04 -20.12 -2.09
N ALA A 190 -5.23 -19.07 -2.29
CA ALA A 190 -5.70 -17.70 -2.23
C ALA A 190 -6.84 -17.38 -3.22
N VAL A 191 -6.92 -18.06 -4.36
CA VAL A 191 -7.98 -17.82 -5.35
C VAL A 191 -9.28 -18.45 -4.89
N ALA A 192 -9.26 -19.72 -4.50
CA ALA A 192 -10.43 -20.42 -3.97
C ALA A 192 -10.97 -19.73 -2.71
N HIS A 193 -10.10 -19.41 -1.75
CA HIS A 193 -10.49 -18.71 -0.52
C HIS A 193 -11.11 -17.34 -0.82
N SER A 194 -10.57 -16.59 -1.79
CA SER A 194 -11.16 -15.31 -2.20
C SER A 194 -12.55 -15.46 -2.81
N GLN A 195 -12.78 -16.52 -3.59
CA GLN A 195 -14.10 -16.79 -4.17
C GLN A 195 -15.12 -17.11 -3.07
N SER A 196 -14.77 -17.99 -2.13
CA SER A 196 -15.62 -18.32 -1.00
C SER A 196 -15.98 -17.10 -0.15
N LEU A 197 -15.01 -16.23 0.16
CA LEU A 197 -15.25 -14.99 0.91
C LEU A 197 -16.17 -14.02 0.18
N ARG A 198 -16.03 -13.88 -1.15
CA ARG A 198 -16.94 -13.06 -1.95
C ARG A 198 -18.38 -13.56 -1.85
N GLU A 199 -18.57 -14.88 -1.93
CA GLU A 199 -19.90 -15.49 -1.85
C GLU A 199 -20.51 -15.37 -0.45
N GLU A 200 -19.74 -15.68 0.59
CA GLU A 200 -20.19 -15.69 1.98
C GLU A 200 -20.48 -14.28 2.50
N LEU A 201 -19.54 -13.35 2.30
CA LEU A 201 -19.60 -12.00 2.87
C LEU A 201 -20.25 -10.99 1.93
N ARG A 202 -20.53 -11.37 0.68
CA ARG A 202 -20.98 -10.46 -0.38
C ARG A 202 -20.03 -9.26 -0.56
N ALA A 203 -18.74 -9.51 -0.39
CA ALA A 203 -17.71 -8.50 -0.61
C ALA A 203 -17.50 -8.29 -2.12
N ASP A 204 -17.42 -7.04 -2.54
CA ASP A 204 -17.09 -6.67 -3.92
C ASP A 204 -15.62 -7.00 -4.22
N ASN A 205 -14.74 -6.71 -3.24
CA ASN A 205 -13.30 -6.91 -3.35
C ASN A 205 -12.78 -7.76 -2.19
N VAL A 206 -11.83 -8.67 -2.47
CA VAL A 206 -11.13 -9.46 -1.45
C VAL A 206 -9.63 -9.33 -1.67
N LEU A 207 -8.92 -8.87 -0.64
CA LEU A 207 -7.48 -8.62 -0.65
C LEU A 207 -6.80 -9.37 0.48
N TYR A 208 -5.50 -9.63 0.34
CA TYR A 208 -4.66 -10.13 1.43
C TYR A 208 -3.58 -9.12 1.81
N CYS A 209 -3.31 -9.01 3.09
CA CYS A 209 -2.20 -8.24 3.63
C CYS A 209 -1.32 -9.17 4.48
N ILE A 210 -0.13 -9.47 3.98
CA ILE A 210 0.86 -10.25 4.70
C ILE A 210 1.78 -9.27 5.44
N HIS A 211 1.67 -9.21 6.76
CA HIS A 211 2.54 -8.41 7.61
C HIS A 211 3.79 -9.21 7.95
N VAL A 212 4.98 -8.66 7.68
CA VAL A 212 6.27 -9.30 7.91
C VAL A 212 7.07 -8.50 8.92
N ASP A 213 7.44 -9.11 10.04
CA ASP A 213 8.26 -8.43 11.06
C ASP A 213 9.75 -8.45 10.70
N LYS A 214 10.12 -7.75 9.64
CA LYS A 214 11.51 -7.58 9.19
C LYS A 214 11.68 -6.21 8.54
N PRO A 215 12.90 -5.67 8.47
CA PRO A 215 13.19 -4.54 7.59
C PRO A 215 13.11 -4.98 6.12
N GLY A 216 12.36 -4.23 5.31
CA GLY A 216 12.19 -4.52 3.89
C GLY A 216 11.41 -3.43 3.16
N LEU A 217 11.40 -3.50 1.82
CA LEU A 217 10.53 -2.65 1.01
C LEU A 217 9.20 -3.36 0.82
N SER A 218 8.12 -2.73 1.30
CA SER A 218 6.76 -3.21 1.07
C SER A 218 6.46 -3.21 -0.43
N TYR A 219 5.62 -4.15 -0.85
CA TYR A 219 5.28 -4.31 -2.25
C TYR A 219 3.95 -5.05 -2.41
N ASN A 220 3.42 -5.04 -3.63
CA ASN A 220 2.18 -5.70 -3.99
C ASN A 220 2.36 -6.71 -5.12
N LEU A 221 1.41 -7.62 -5.20
CA LEU A 221 1.20 -8.53 -6.32
C LEU A 221 -0.20 -8.28 -6.85
N ALA A 222 -0.32 -7.15 -7.54
CA ALA A 222 -1.56 -6.76 -8.20
C ALA A 222 -1.81 -7.61 -9.47
N TYR A 223 -3.07 -7.84 -9.82
CA TYR A 223 -3.41 -8.47 -11.09
C TYR A 223 -2.89 -7.67 -12.29
N TYR A 224 -2.51 -8.38 -13.34
CA TYR A 224 -2.27 -7.85 -14.67
C TYR A 224 -2.68 -8.88 -15.73
N ALA A 225 -2.94 -8.40 -16.95
CA ALA A 225 -3.34 -9.27 -18.05
C ALA A 225 -2.30 -10.37 -18.32
N GLY A 226 -2.75 -11.63 -18.33
CA GLY A 226 -1.88 -12.79 -18.57
C GLY A 226 -1.17 -13.34 -17.32
N VAL A 227 -1.44 -12.79 -16.12
CA VAL A 227 -0.89 -13.34 -14.89
C VAL A 227 -1.37 -14.80 -14.66
N PRO A 228 -0.48 -15.73 -14.25
CA PRO A 228 -0.87 -17.11 -13.93
C PRO A 228 -1.97 -17.18 -12.87
N ASN A 229 -2.86 -18.18 -12.97
CA ASN A 229 -4.06 -18.27 -12.14
C ASN A 229 -3.77 -18.16 -10.62
N GLN A 230 -2.75 -18.85 -10.13
CA GLN A 230 -2.33 -18.85 -8.72
C GLN A 230 -1.96 -17.46 -8.15
N PHE A 231 -1.70 -16.47 -9.01
CA PHE A 231 -1.34 -15.11 -8.63
C PHE A 231 -2.47 -14.11 -8.87
N ARG A 232 -3.68 -14.56 -9.25
CA ARG A 232 -4.83 -13.67 -9.51
C ARG A 232 -5.48 -13.07 -8.27
N ALA A 233 -5.30 -13.68 -7.10
CA ALA A 233 -5.77 -13.09 -5.86
C ALA A 233 -4.84 -11.93 -5.45
N GLU A 234 -5.41 -10.74 -5.35
CA GLU A 234 -4.71 -9.49 -5.01
C GLU A 234 -4.11 -9.57 -3.61
N ARG A 235 -2.83 -9.24 -3.46
CA ARG A 235 -2.16 -9.27 -2.15
C ARG A 235 -1.02 -8.29 -2.04
N MET A 236 -0.82 -7.76 -0.83
CA MET A 236 0.30 -6.91 -0.47
C MET A 236 1.13 -7.52 0.66
N ILE A 237 2.41 -7.16 0.66
CA ILE A 237 3.38 -7.53 1.68
C ILE A 237 3.82 -6.23 2.35
N CYS A 238 3.53 -6.12 3.64
CA CYS A 238 3.86 -4.94 4.44
C CYS A 238 4.92 -5.31 5.48
N PHE A 239 6.12 -4.78 5.31
CA PHE A 239 7.19 -4.94 6.29
C PHE A 239 6.97 -4.02 7.48
N SER A 240 7.36 -4.45 8.69
CA SER A 240 7.22 -3.65 9.91
C SER A 240 8.12 -2.40 9.88
N HIS A 241 9.25 -2.50 9.19
CA HIS A 241 10.27 -1.45 9.06
C HIS A 241 10.77 -1.31 7.62
N TYR A 242 11.21 -0.12 7.26
CA TYR A 242 11.98 0.14 6.04
C TYR A 242 13.38 -0.51 6.13
N PRO A 243 14.10 -0.66 5.01
CA PRO A 243 15.46 -1.23 5.02
C PRO A 243 16.46 -0.48 5.91
N ASP A 244 16.21 0.82 6.16
CA ASP A 244 17.03 1.65 7.05
C ASP A 244 16.64 1.53 8.54
N GLY A 245 15.72 0.63 8.88
CA GLY A 245 15.29 0.35 10.24
C GLY A 245 14.23 1.31 10.79
N ARG A 246 13.82 2.34 10.05
CA ARG A 246 12.71 3.19 10.49
C ARG A 246 11.39 2.41 10.41
N PRO A 247 10.45 2.61 11.35
CA PRO A 247 9.13 1.99 11.27
C PRO A 247 8.43 2.33 9.96
N THR A 248 7.70 1.38 9.38
CA THR A 248 6.92 1.64 8.17
C THR A 248 5.87 2.72 8.43
N ALA A 249 5.80 3.70 7.54
CA ALA A 249 4.86 4.82 7.64
C ALA A 249 3.42 4.35 7.42
N THR A 250 2.46 5.03 8.06
CA THR A 250 1.02 4.73 7.90
C THR A 250 0.59 4.80 6.43
N ALA A 251 1.11 5.78 5.68
CA ALA A 251 0.79 5.93 4.26
C ALA A 251 1.21 4.76 3.38
N THR A 252 2.19 3.94 3.79
CA THR A 252 2.57 2.73 3.02
C THR A 252 1.42 1.74 2.94
N TYR A 253 0.59 1.59 3.98
CA TYR A 253 -0.59 0.73 3.89
C TYR A 253 -1.62 1.27 2.89
N ALA A 254 -1.88 2.58 2.89
CA ALA A 254 -2.79 3.19 1.92
C ALA A 254 -2.27 3.06 0.47
N HIS A 255 -0.96 3.29 0.29
CA HIS A 255 -0.26 3.16 -0.98
C HIS A 255 -0.36 1.73 -1.56
N GLU A 256 -0.04 0.71 -0.76
CA GLU A 256 -0.10 -0.67 -1.22
C GLU A 256 -1.55 -1.14 -1.49
N ILE A 257 -2.53 -0.68 -0.70
CA ILE A 257 -3.95 -0.99 -0.99
C ILE A 257 -4.35 -0.41 -2.35
N LEU A 258 -4.00 0.84 -2.65
CA LEU A 258 -4.33 1.50 -3.92
C LEU A 258 -3.72 0.75 -5.12
N HIS A 259 -2.50 0.22 -4.97
CA HIS A 259 -1.89 -0.60 -6.02
C HIS A 259 -2.73 -1.84 -6.38
N LEU A 260 -3.37 -2.47 -5.40
CA LEU A 260 -4.25 -3.63 -5.64
C LEU A 260 -5.50 -3.28 -6.44
N PHE A 261 -5.86 -2.00 -6.51
CA PHE A 261 -6.92 -1.46 -7.37
C PHE A 261 -6.39 -0.82 -8.66
N GLY A 262 -5.12 -1.08 -8.99
CA GLY A 262 -4.50 -0.62 -10.23
C GLY A 262 -3.89 0.78 -10.17
N ALA A 263 -3.77 1.42 -9.00
CA ALA A 263 -2.92 2.60 -8.89
C ALA A 263 -1.47 2.25 -9.25
N GLY A 264 -0.77 3.18 -9.89
CA GLY A 264 0.65 3.05 -10.21
C GLY A 264 1.45 4.13 -9.48
N ASP A 265 2.71 3.83 -9.17
CA ASP A 265 3.63 4.83 -8.65
C ASP A 265 3.80 5.96 -9.65
N LEU A 266 3.65 7.19 -9.20
CA LEU A 266 3.79 8.38 -10.05
C LEU A 266 5.24 8.67 -10.42
N TYR A 267 6.21 7.99 -9.80
CA TYR A 267 7.63 8.11 -10.06
C TYR A 267 8.22 6.90 -10.82
N PHE A 268 7.42 5.87 -11.14
CA PHE A 268 7.84 4.65 -11.84
C PHE A 268 7.18 4.55 -13.23
N PRO A 269 7.82 3.97 -14.28
CA PRO A 269 9.21 3.52 -14.30
C PRO A 269 10.15 4.71 -14.10
N TYR A 270 11.31 4.41 -13.52
CA TYR A 270 12.36 5.40 -13.34
C TYR A 270 12.86 5.83 -14.72
N ASP A 271 12.41 6.99 -15.18
CA ASP A 271 12.94 7.62 -16.38
C ASP A 271 14.41 7.98 -16.11
N ALA A 272 15.27 7.81 -17.12
CA ALA A 272 16.72 8.01 -16.97
C ALA A 272 17.10 9.44 -16.51
N ASP A 273 16.22 10.40 -16.76
CA ASP A 273 16.38 11.81 -16.41
C ASP A 273 15.48 12.28 -15.25
N GLU A 274 14.78 11.36 -14.57
CA GLU A 274 13.83 11.65 -13.50
C GLU A 274 12.65 12.57 -13.91
N SER A 275 12.43 12.77 -15.21
CA SER A 275 11.42 13.72 -15.72
C SER A 275 10.01 13.40 -15.23
N ARG A 276 9.58 12.13 -15.27
CA ARG A 276 8.30 11.67 -14.70
C ARG A 276 8.15 12.06 -13.23
N LYS A 277 9.18 11.83 -12.41
CA LYS A 277 9.18 12.18 -10.98
C LYS A 277 9.08 13.68 -10.75
N GLN A 278 9.75 14.49 -11.57
CA GLN A 278 9.67 15.96 -11.49
C GLN A 278 8.27 16.47 -11.85
N VAL A 279 7.66 15.92 -12.91
CA VAL A 279 6.28 16.27 -13.30
C VAL A 279 5.29 15.84 -12.21
N ALA A 280 5.46 14.65 -11.62
CA ALA A 280 4.66 14.19 -10.49
C ALA A 280 4.79 15.13 -9.28
N ALA A 281 6.01 15.56 -8.95
CA ALA A 281 6.25 16.50 -7.85
C ALA A 281 5.50 17.84 -8.04
N GLN A 282 5.38 18.32 -9.28
CA GLN A 282 4.71 19.58 -9.58
C GLN A 282 3.18 19.44 -9.62
N ARG A 283 2.66 18.33 -10.15
CA ARG A 283 1.21 18.16 -10.39
C ARG A 283 0.50 17.45 -9.24
N PHE A 284 1.22 16.57 -8.55
CA PHE A 284 0.71 15.65 -7.53
C PHE A 284 1.62 15.61 -6.29
N PRO A 285 2.03 16.77 -5.73
CA PRO A 285 3.02 16.83 -4.64
C PRO A 285 2.61 16.05 -3.39
N ASP A 286 1.30 15.95 -3.15
CA ASP A 286 0.71 15.31 -1.97
C ASP A 286 -0.01 14.00 -2.29
N ASP A 287 0.08 13.50 -3.53
CA ASP A 287 -0.51 12.21 -3.87
C ASP A 287 0.25 11.08 -3.19
N VAL A 288 -0.47 10.19 -2.52
CA VAL A 288 0.09 9.03 -1.83
C VAL A 288 0.86 8.09 -2.76
N MET A 289 0.56 8.08 -4.06
CA MET A 289 1.30 7.32 -5.07
C MET A 289 2.57 8.03 -5.56
N TYR A 290 2.80 9.29 -5.18
CA TYR A 290 4.06 10.01 -5.40
C TYR A 290 4.99 9.90 -4.18
N ARG A 291 4.44 10.06 -2.98
CA ARG A 291 5.21 9.98 -1.73
C ARG A 291 4.40 9.41 -0.57
N VAL A 292 5.09 8.78 0.37
CA VAL A 292 4.53 8.32 1.65
C VAL A 292 4.96 9.24 2.79
N ASP A 293 4.10 9.38 3.80
CA ASP A 293 4.32 10.18 5.02
C ASP A 293 3.81 9.40 6.24
N TYR A 294 4.35 9.69 7.42
CA TYR A 294 3.83 9.14 8.67
C TYR A 294 2.47 9.76 9.02
N ASP A 295 2.21 10.99 8.55
CA ASP A 295 0.96 11.70 8.76
C ASP A 295 0.13 11.76 7.47
N LEU A 296 -0.91 10.92 7.39
CA LEU A 296 -1.84 10.85 6.26
C LEU A 296 -2.58 12.16 5.99
N ARG A 297 -2.65 13.10 6.95
CA ARG A 297 -3.31 14.41 6.76
C ARG A 297 -2.56 15.30 5.77
N LYS A 298 -1.29 15.02 5.50
CA LYS A 298 -0.47 15.73 4.51
C LYS A 298 -0.60 15.16 3.10
N LEU A 299 -1.39 14.11 2.92
CA LEU A 299 -1.51 13.39 1.66
C LEU A 299 -2.95 13.45 1.14
N ASN A 300 -3.11 13.09 -0.14
CA ASN A 300 -4.37 12.93 -0.82
C ASN A 300 -4.31 11.76 -1.83
N VAL A 301 -5.45 11.48 -2.44
CA VAL A 301 -5.52 10.71 -3.69
C VAL A 301 -5.83 11.72 -4.79
N GLY A 302 -4.82 12.04 -5.59
CA GLY A 302 -4.90 12.96 -6.71
C GLY A 302 -5.67 12.35 -7.88
N ARG A 303 -6.00 13.19 -8.87
CA ARG A 303 -6.91 12.82 -9.97
C ARG A 303 -6.41 11.64 -10.81
N PHE A 304 -5.09 11.51 -11.01
CA PHE A 304 -4.54 10.36 -11.75
C PHE A 304 -4.77 9.07 -10.97
N THR A 305 -4.38 9.03 -9.70
CA THR A 305 -4.62 7.88 -8.82
C THR A 305 -6.11 7.57 -8.70
N ALA A 306 -6.97 8.58 -8.54
CA ALA A 306 -8.43 8.42 -8.51
C ALA A 306 -8.97 7.78 -9.80
N TYR A 307 -8.49 8.22 -10.97
CA TYR A 307 -8.85 7.59 -12.24
C TYR A 307 -8.41 6.12 -12.30
N ARG A 308 -7.20 5.82 -11.82
CA ARG A 308 -6.62 4.46 -11.85
C ARG A 308 -7.43 3.48 -11.00
N VAL A 309 -7.92 3.91 -9.84
CA VAL A 309 -8.73 3.06 -8.94
C VAL A 309 -10.23 3.09 -9.23
N GLY A 310 -10.63 3.77 -10.31
CA GLY A 310 -12.01 3.82 -10.80
C GLY A 310 -12.92 4.85 -10.13
N TRP A 311 -12.35 5.83 -9.42
CA TRP A 311 -13.07 6.97 -8.85
C TRP A 311 -13.22 8.17 -9.81
N GLN A 312 -12.62 8.09 -10.98
CA GLN A 312 -12.78 9.08 -12.02
C GLN A 312 -12.89 8.41 -13.39
N ALA A 313 -13.84 8.89 -14.20
CA ALA A 313 -14.16 8.29 -15.50
C ALA A 313 -13.16 8.66 -16.59
N LYS A 314 -12.53 9.84 -16.50
CA LYS A 314 -11.67 10.41 -17.54
C LYS A 314 -10.42 11.02 -16.95
N LEU A 315 -9.31 10.85 -17.67
CA LEU A 315 -8.07 11.55 -17.42
C LEU A 315 -8.15 12.99 -17.95
N GLU A 316 -7.41 13.91 -17.32
CA GLU A 316 -7.18 15.25 -17.88
C GLU A 316 -6.01 15.21 -18.88
N ASP A 317 -6.06 16.13 -19.86
CA ASP A 317 -4.98 16.28 -20.84
C ASP A 317 -3.63 16.46 -20.13
N GLY A 318 -2.64 15.68 -20.56
CA GLY A 318 -1.28 15.68 -20.02
C GLY A 318 -1.03 14.70 -18.87
N ASP A 319 -2.05 14.15 -18.19
CA ASP A 319 -1.82 13.09 -17.19
C ASP A 319 -1.50 11.73 -17.83
N HIS A 320 -1.75 11.58 -19.14
CA HIS A 320 -1.48 10.36 -19.90
C HIS A 320 0.01 9.93 -19.85
N LEU A 321 0.91 10.85 -19.51
CA LEU A 321 2.32 10.56 -19.24
C LEU A 321 2.50 9.43 -18.20
N PHE A 322 1.56 9.28 -17.26
CA PHE A 322 1.64 8.30 -16.18
C PHE A 322 0.98 6.95 -16.53
N GLU A 323 0.34 6.80 -17.70
CA GLU A 323 -0.32 5.54 -18.11
C GLU A 323 0.61 4.47 -18.69
N ASP A 324 1.90 4.78 -18.91
CA ASP A 324 2.94 4.02 -19.67
C ASP A 324 3.05 4.35 -21.16
#